data_AF-A0A1F8DXM2-F1
#
_entry.id   AF-A0A1F8DXM2-F1
#
_cell.length_a   1.000
_cell.length_b   1.000
_cell.length_c   1.000
_cell.angle_alpha   90.00
_cell.angle_beta   90.00
_cell.angle_gamma   90.00
#
_symmetry.space_group_name_H-M   'P 1'
#
loop_
_entity.id
_entity.type
_entity.pdbx_description
1 polymer ?
#
loop_
_entity_poly.entity_id
_entity_poly.type
_entity_poly.pdbx_seq_one_letter_code
_entity_poly.pdbx_strand_id
1 'polypeptide(L)'
;MQNKLTQIVEEAIQKRIALLVDIITTGNEGSAALAAVQLAFIGTKESADALMQLIEKKVSPMCQEDLIAGLAICSPLRDQYKERLLQIKHHERHTKSMYSEAKAYDQNLFTTPLWQEIADACASEFIRELHAISDPAVGD
;
A
#
# COMPACT_ATOMS: atom_id res chain seq x y z
N MET A 1 24.42 0.01 11.45
CA MET A 1 24.00 0.58 10.15
C MET A 1 22.61 0.09 9.75
N GLN A 2 22.33 -1.21 9.83
CA GLN A 2 21.03 -1.82 9.49
C GLN A 2 19.82 -1.12 10.17
N ASN A 3 19.89 -0.82 11.47
CA ASN A 3 18.81 -0.11 12.17
C ASN A 3 18.51 1.32 11.68
N LYS A 4 19.48 2.03 11.10
CA LYS A 4 19.24 3.39 10.56
C LYS A 4 18.54 3.36 9.21
N LEU A 5 18.87 2.39 8.37
CA LEU A 5 18.24 2.23 7.05
C LEU A 5 16.76 1.85 7.21
N THR A 6 16.48 0.89 8.09
CA THR A 6 15.10 0.47 8.41
C THR A 6 14.25 1.65 8.90
N GLN A 7 14.78 2.48 9.80
CA GLN A 7 14.07 3.68 10.29
C GLN A 7 13.76 4.69 9.18
N ILE A 8 14.69 4.95 8.26
CA ILE A 8 14.47 5.87 7.13
C ILE A 8 13.35 5.36 6.22
N VAL A 9 13.34 4.05 5.95
CA VAL A 9 12.30 3.41 5.13
C VAL A 9 10.93 3.49 5.83
N GLU A 10 10.86 3.17 7.11
CA GLU A 10 9.63 3.29 7.92
C GLU A 10 9.08 4.72 7.91
N GLU A 11 9.93 5.73 8.12
CA GLU A 11 9.51 7.13 8.06
C GLU A 11 8.98 7.53 6.68
N ALA A 12 9.61 7.06 5.60
CA ALA A 12 9.17 7.36 4.24
C ALA A 12 7.80 6.72 3.94
N ILE A 13 7.59 5.47 4.39
CA ILE A 13 6.30 4.78 4.30
C ILE A 13 5.22 5.55 5.06
N GLN A 14 5.49 5.94 6.30
CA GLN A 14 4.54 6.69 7.13
C GLN A 14 4.16 8.04 6.50
N LYS A 15 5.14 8.79 5.99
CA LYS A 15 4.89 10.06 5.26
C LYS A 15 4.03 9.82 4.02
N ARG A 16 4.28 8.73 3.29
CA ARG A 16 3.49 8.39 2.09
C ARG A 16 2.05 8.02 2.46
N ILE A 17 1.85 7.21 3.50
CA ILE A 17 0.52 6.86 4.02
C ILE A 17 -0.24 8.13 4.40
N ALA A 18 0.37 9.02 5.18
CA ALA A 18 -0.26 10.27 5.62
C ALA A 18 -0.70 11.16 4.45
N LEU A 19 0.16 11.34 3.44
CA LEU A 19 -0.18 12.10 2.24
C LEU A 19 -1.34 11.50 1.46
N LEU A 20 -1.37 10.17 1.29
CA LEU A 20 -2.45 9.51 0.54
C LEU A 20 -3.78 9.60 1.29
N VAL A 21 -3.77 9.47 2.62
CA VAL A 21 -4.96 9.68 3.46
C VAL A 21 -5.49 11.12 3.31
N ASP A 22 -4.60 12.11 3.28
CA ASP A 22 -4.99 13.52 3.06
C ASP A 22 -5.65 13.72 1.68
N ILE A 23 -5.07 13.14 0.61
CA ILE A 23 -5.65 13.21 -0.75
C ILE A 23 -7.02 12.53 -0.80
N ILE A 24 -7.20 11.37 -0.16
CA ILE A 24 -8.49 10.68 -0.14
C ILE A 24 -9.57 11.52 0.56
N THR A 25 -9.18 12.22 1.63
CA THR A 25 -10.14 12.96 2.46
C THR A 25 -10.45 14.35 1.94
N THR A 26 -9.53 14.99 1.20
CA THR A 26 -9.66 16.38 0.76
C THR A 26 -9.72 16.56 -0.77
N GLY A 27 -9.29 15.55 -1.53
CA GLY A 27 -9.19 15.59 -2.98
C GLY A 27 -10.53 15.43 -3.72
N ASN A 28 -10.48 15.58 -5.04
CA ASN A 28 -11.59 15.20 -5.91
C ASN A 28 -11.69 13.66 -6.05
N GLU A 29 -12.83 13.17 -6.54
CA GLU A 29 -13.11 11.71 -6.62
C GLU A 29 -12.04 10.93 -7.37
N GLY A 30 -11.60 11.40 -8.55
CA GLY A 30 -10.56 10.72 -9.32
C GLY A 30 -9.20 10.67 -8.61
N SER A 31 -8.84 11.72 -7.87
CA SER A 31 -7.60 11.74 -7.07
C SER A 31 -7.72 10.82 -5.85
N ALA A 32 -8.90 10.78 -5.21
CA ALA A 32 -9.17 9.92 -4.07
C ALA A 32 -9.12 8.43 -4.46
N ALA A 33 -9.72 8.07 -5.60
CA ALA A 33 -9.69 6.69 -6.12
C ALA A 33 -8.25 6.22 -6.40
N LEU A 34 -7.45 7.03 -7.10
CA LEU A 34 -6.05 6.70 -7.36
C LEU A 34 -5.23 6.61 -6.05
N ALA A 35 -5.47 7.52 -5.11
CA ALA A 35 -4.80 7.52 -3.82
C ALA A 35 -5.17 6.29 -2.97
N ALA A 36 -6.42 5.82 -3.02
CA ALA A 36 -6.88 4.60 -2.36
C ALA A 36 -6.15 3.36 -2.89
N VAL A 37 -6.04 3.24 -4.22
CA VAL A 37 -5.31 2.15 -4.87
C VAL A 37 -3.84 2.16 -4.46
N GLN A 38 -3.20 3.33 -4.49
CA GLN A 38 -1.79 3.43 -4.07
C GLN A 38 -1.60 3.12 -2.59
N LEU A 39 -2.53 3.53 -1.73
CA LEU A 39 -2.48 3.23 -0.30
C LEU A 39 -2.60 1.72 -0.04
N ALA A 40 -3.38 1.00 -0.86
CA ALA A 40 -3.50 -0.45 -0.79
C ALA A 40 -2.22 -1.16 -1.23
N PHE A 41 -1.60 -0.70 -2.32
CA PHE A 41 -0.36 -1.25 -2.86
C PHE A 41 0.85 -1.03 -1.95
N ILE A 42 0.84 -0.02 -1.07
CA ILE A 42 1.88 0.14 -0.05
C ILE A 42 2.06 -1.20 0.65
N GLY A 43 0.98 -1.88 1.04
CA GLY A 43 1.04 -3.27 1.50
C GLY A 43 1.62 -3.45 2.91
N THR A 44 1.55 -2.41 3.75
CA THR A 44 1.82 -2.53 5.19
C THR A 44 0.51 -2.67 5.96
N LYS A 45 0.59 -3.17 7.20
CA LYS A 45 -0.58 -3.23 8.09
C LYS A 45 -1.19 -1.85 8.31
N GLU A 46 -0.35 -0.85 8.51
CA GLU A 46 -0.76 0.54 8.74
C GLU A 46 -1.52 1.12 7.54
N SER A 47 -1.10 0.83 6.30
CA SER A 47 -1.80 1.32 5.11
C SER A 47 -3.16 0.65 4.91
N ALA A 48 -3.24 -0.67 5.20
CA ALA A 48 -4.50 -1.41 5.18
C ALA A 48 -5.45 -0.98 6.31
N ASP A 49 -4.94 -0.72 7.52
CA ASP A 49 -5.72 -0.20 8.65
C ASP A 49 -6.25 1.20 8.34
N ALA A 50 -5.44 2.07 7.73
CA ALA A 50 -5.86 3.40 7.29
C ALA A 50 -7.00 3.33 6.26
N LEU A 51 -6.89 2.45 5.26
CA LEU A 51 -7.97 2.21 4.30
C LEU A 51 -9.25 1.74 5.00
N MET A 52 -9.16 0.76 5.89
CA MET A 52 -10.32 0.25 6.61
C MET A 52 -11.00 1.35 7.44
N GLN A 53 -10.22 2.20 8.12
CA GLN A 53 -10.78 3.34 8.87
C GLN A 53 -11.48 4.35 7.96
N LEU A 54 -10.95 4.62 6.77
CA LEU A 54 -11.59 5.51 5.79
C LEU A 54 -12.91 4.91 5.28
N ILE A 55 -12.93 3.61 4.98
CA ILE A 55 -14.15 2.89 4.61
C ILE A 55 -15.20 3.00 5.72
N GLU A 56 -14.82 2.78 6.98
CA GLU A 56 -15.73 2.85 8.13
C GLU A 56 -16.26 4.26 8.42
N LYS A 57 -15.45 5.29 8.14
CA LYS A 57 -15.83 6.72 8.31
C LYS A 57 -16.86 7.21 7.30
N LYS A 58 -17.24 6.40 6.30
CA LYS A 58 -18.20 6.76 5.25
C LYS A 58 -17.83 8.07 4.54
N VAL A 59 -16.57 8.15 4.08
CA VAL A 59 -16.23 9.05 2.95
C VAL A 59 -17.25 8.76 1.82
N SER A 60 -17.58 9.75 0.97
CA SER A 60 -18.73 9.68 0.05
C SER A 60 -18.98 8.28 -0.56
N PRO A 61 -20.24 7.85 -0.81
CA PRO A 61 -20.52 6.47 -1.23
C PRO A 61 -19.69 5.98 -2.42
N MET A 62 -19.43 6.83 -3.42
CA MET A 62 -18.57 6.51 -4.56
C MET A 62 -17.11 6.30 -4.13
N CYS A 63 -16.58 7.16 -3.27
CA CYS A 63 -15.24 6.99 -2.70
C CYS A 63 -15.15 5.72 -1.83
N GLN A 64 -16.23 5.33 -1.15
CA GLN A 64 -16.25 4.12 -0.32
C GLN A 64 -16.09 2.83 -1.14
N GLU A 65 -16.71 2.74 -2.32
CA GLU A 65 -16.56 1.59 -3.22
C GLU A 65 -15.12 1.47 -3.72
N ASP A 66 -14.52 2.58 -4.16
CA ASP A 66 -13.12 2.61 -4.61
C ASP A 66 -12.14 2.21 -3.49
N LEU A 67 -12.41 2.65 -2.25
CA LEU A 67 -11.62 2.25 -1.08
C LEU A 67 -11.75 0.75 -0.79
N ILE A 68 -12.96 0.19 -0.91
CA ILE A 68 -13.20 -1.26 -0.75
C ILE A 68 -12.48 -2.03 -1.86
N ALA A 69 -12.59 -1.59 -3.11
CA ALA A 69 -11.91 -2.21 -4.24
C ALA A 69 -10.39 -2.20 -4.06
N GLY A 70 -9.82 -1.05 -3.67
CA GLY A 70 -8.41 -0.93 -3.36
C GLY A 70 -7.96 -1.94 -2.30
N LEU A 71 -8.66 -2.00 -1.15
CA LEU A 71 -8.29 -2.94 -0.07
C LEU A 71 -8.51 -4.40 -0.47
N ALA A 72 -9.61 -4.73 -1.14
CA ALA A 72 -9.98 -6.12 -1.46
C ALA A 72 -9.20 -6.71 -2.63
N ILE A 73 -8.80 -5.90 -3.61
CA ILE A 73 -8.06 -6.34 -4.80
C ILE A 73 -6.56 -6.13 -4.61
N CYS A 74 -6.15 -4.91 -4.27
CA CYS A 74 -4.75 -4.50 -4.37
C CYS A 74 -3.93 -4.77 -3.11
N SER A 75 -4.56 -4.90 -1.95
CA SER A 75 -3.79 -5.12 -0.72
C SER A 75 -3.30 -6.58 -0.61
N PRO A 76 -2.02 -6.81 -0.26
CA PRO A 76 -1.52 -8.12 0.14
C PRO A 76 -2.16 -8.61 1.45
N LEU A 77 -2.74 -7.72 2.26
CA LEU A 77 -3.36 -8.02 3.54
C LEU A 77 -4.89 -8.18 3.46
N ARG A 78 -5.46 -8.16 2.25
CA ARG A 78 -6.92 -8.21 1.98
C ARG A 78 -7.67 -9.26 2.79
N ASP A 79 -7.11 -10.46 2.96
CA ASP A 79 -7.83 -11.55 3.64
C ASP A 79 -8.01 -11.29 5.14
N GLN A 80 -7.14 -10.49 5.77
CA GLN A 80 -7.26 -10.10 7.18
C GLN A 80 -8.46 -9.17 7.44
N TYR A 81 -8.93 -8.46 6.40
CA TYR A 81 -10.02 -7.49 6.51
C TYR A 81 -11.34 -8.00 5.91
N LYS A 82 -11.33 -9.19 5.31
CA LYS A 82 -12.47 -9.73 4.56
C LYS A 82 -13.75 -9.81 5.38
N GLU A 83 -13.70 -10.36 6.58
CA GLU A 83 -14.89 -10.46 7.44
C GLU A 83 -15.43 -9.09 7.81
N ARG A 84 -14.57 -8.13 8.14
CA ARG A 84 -14.95 -6.76 8.46
C ARG A 84 -15.62 -6.06 7.27
N LEU A 85 -15.05 -6.20 6.06
CA LEU A 85 -15.63 -5.64 4.83
C LEU A 85 -16.99 -6.25 4.48
N LEU A 86 -17.19 -7.55 4.74
CA LEU A 86 -18.46 -8.23 4.49
C LEU A 86 -19.57 -7.82 5.48
N GLN A 87 -19.21 -7.34 6.68
CA GLN A 87 -20.18 -6.84 7.66
C GLN A 87 -20.76 -5.46 7.31
N ILE A 88 -20.19 -4.77 6.30
CA ILE A 88 -20.70 -3.49 5.82
C ILE A 88 -21.95 -3.76 4.96
N LYS A 89 -23.13 -3.73 5.60
CA LYS A 89 -24.43 -4.17 5.05
C LYS A 89 -24.81 -3.63 3.66
N HIS A 90 -24.30 -2.45 3.27
CA HIS A 90 -24.61 -1.85 1.96
C HIS A 90 -23.67 -2.29 0.84
N HIS A 91 -22.54 -2.96 1.17
CA HIS A 91 -21.48 -3.30 0.22
C HIS A 91 -21.20 -4.79 0.11
N GLU A 92 -21.90 -5.65 0.87
CA GLU A 92 -21.60 -7.09 0.95
C GLU A 92 -21.51 -7.78 -0.43
N ARG A 93 -22.48 -7.52 -1.33
CA ARG A 93 -22.46 -8.10 -2.69
C ARG A 93 -21.27 -7.58 -3.50
N HIS A 94 -21.00 -6.28 -3.43
CA HIS A 94 -19.90 -5.64 -4.15
C HIS A 94 -18.54 -6.17 -3.64
N THR A 95 -18.33 -6.18 -2.32
CA THR A 95 -17.16 -6.78 -1.66
C THR A 95 -16.94 -8.22 -2.11
N LYS A 96 -17.98 -9.06 -2.15
CA LYS A 96 -17.88 -10.45 -2.64
C LYS A 96 -17.38 -10.53 -4.09
N SER A 97 -17.84 -9.62 -4.96
CA SER A 97 -17.35 -9.52 -6.35
C SER A 97 -15.87 -9.17 -6.39
N MET A 98 -15.46 -8.12 -5.67
CA MET A 98 -14.07 -7.65 -5.63
C MET A 98 -13.10 -8.74 -5.17
N TYR A 99 -13.43 -9.54 -4.14
CA TYR A 99 -12.60 -10.69 -3.73
C TYR A 99 -12.56 -11.82 -4.77
N SER A 100 -13.61 -11.98 -5.56
CA SER A 100 -13.61 -12.94 -6.67
C SER A 100 -12.73 -12.46 -7.82
N GLU A 101 -12.82 -11.17 -8.15
CA GLU A 101 -11.99 -10.50 -9.16
C GLU A 101 -10.51 -10.51 -8.76
N ALA A 102 -10.20 -10.27 -7.48
CA ALA A 102 -8.85 -10.40 -6.93
C ALA A 102 -8.19 -11.76 -7.23
N LYS A 103 -8.96 -12.86 -7.26
CA LYS A 103 -8.45 -14.20 -7.61
C LYS A 103 -8.18 -14.38 -9.09
N ALA A 104 -8.76 -13.54 -9.95
CA ALA A 104 -8.57 -13.58 -11.39
C ALA A 104 -7.31 -12.81 -11.84
N TYR A 105 -6.78 -11.91 -11.01
CA TYR A 105 -5.51 -11.23 -11.28
C TYR A 105 -4.32 -12.13 -10.94
N ASP A 106 -3.19 -11.92 -11.64
CA ASP A 106 -1.94 -12.63 -11.37
C ASP A 106 -1.54 -12.40 -9.91
N GLN A 107 -1.53 -13.48 -9.12
CA GLN A 107 -1.22 -13.39 -7.69
C GLN A 107 0.20 -12.83 -7.46
N ASN A 108 1.11 -12.99 -8.42
CA ASN A 108 2.48 -12.49 -8.33
C ASN A 108 2.55 -10.95 -8.31
N LEU A 109 1.52 -10.24 -8.80
CA LEU A 109 1.43 -8.78 -8.72
C LEU A 109 1.19 -8.28 -7.28
N PHE A 110 0.78 -9.17 -6.37
CA PHE A 110 0.41 -8.82 -5.01
C PHE A 110 1.19 -9.64 -3.96
N THR A 111 2.15 -10.47 -4.37
CA THR A 111 2.97 -11.29 -3.46
C THR A 111 4.07 -10.49 -2.79
N THR A 112 4.63 -9.50 -3.49
CA THR A 112 5.63 -8.60 -2.92
C THR A 112 4.98 -7.24 -2.67
N PRO A 113 4.89 -6.78 -1.41
CA PRO A 113 4.44 -5.42 -1.13
C PRO A 113 5.35 -4.38 -1.77
N LEU A 114 4.80 -3.30 -2.33
CA LEU A 114 5.59 -2.25 -2.97
C LEU A 114 6.64 -1.66 -2.01
N TRP A 115 6.34 -1.59 -0.71
CA TRP A 115 7.30 -1.12 0.29
C TRP A 115 8.54 -2.02 0.39
N GLN A 116 8.38 -3.34 0.22
CA GLN A 116 9.48 -4.30 0.24
C GLN A 116 10.33 -4.15 -1.02
N GLU A 117 9.72 -3.95 -2.20
CA GLU A 117 10.45 -3.67 -3.44
C GLU A 117 11.27 -2.38 -3.34
N ILE A 118 10.69 -1.32 -2.75
CA ILE A 118 11.39 -0.06 -2.50
C ILE A 118 12.55 -0.28 -1.51
N ALA A 119 12.32 -1.02 -0.42
CA ALA A 119 13.35 -1.32 0.56
C ALA A 119 14.52 -2.10 -0.05
N ASP A 120 14.23 -3.11 -0.88
CA ASP A 120 15.24 -3.95 -1.54
C ASP A 120 16.03 -3.15 -2.58
N ALA A 121 15.37 -2.27 -3.34
CA ALA A 121 16.03 -1.37 -4.28
C ALA A 121 16.95 -0.38 -3.54
N CYS A 122 16.48 0.23 -2.45
CA CYS A 122 17.28 1.15 -1.64
C CYS A 122 18.46 0.46 -0.96
N ALA A 123 18.29 -0.76 -0.46
CA ALA A 123 19.38 -1.55 0.14
C ALA A 123 20.43 -1.92 -0.92
N SER A 124 20.00 -2.32 -2.12
CA SER A 124 20.87 -2.68 -3.23
C SER A 124 21.72 -1.49 -3.70
N GLU A 125 21.12 -0.30 -3.77
CA GLU A 125 21.84 0.91 -4.16
C GLU A 125 22.81 1.40 -3.09
N PHE A 126 22.43 1.35 -1.83
CA PHE A 126 23.35 1.69 -0.73
C PHE A 126 24.53 0.72 -0.65
N ILE A 127 24.33 -0.57 -0.90
CA ILE A 127 25.40 -1.56 -1.02
C ILE A 127 26.28 -1.23 -2.24
N ARG A 128 25.70 -0.90 -3.40
CA ARG A 128 26.47 -0.49 -4.59
C ARG A 128 27.36 0.73 -4.32
N GLU A 129 26.83 1.76 -3.67
CA GLU A 129 27.60 2.95 -3.29
C GLU A 129 28.69 2.63 -2.25
N LEU A 130 28.40 1.81 -1.23
CA LEU A 130 29.40 1.34 -0.28
C LEU A 130 30.53 0.57 -0.96
N HIS A 131 30.22 -0.33 -1.89
CA HIS A 131 31.22 -1.07 -2.65
C HIS A 131 32.03 -0.13 -3.56
N ALA A 132 31.41 0.85 -4.21
CA ALA A 132 32.12 1.84 -5.02
C ALA A 132 33.08 2.74 -4.20
N ILE A 133 32.78 2.99 -2.93
CA ILE A 133 33.67 3.70 -1.99
C ILE A 133 34.76 2.77 -1.43
N SER A 134 34.48 1.47 -1.35
CA SER A 134 35.36 0.45 -0.75
C SER A 134 36.28 -0.23 -1.76
N ASP A 135 36.12 0.02 -3.06
CA ASP A 135 36.93 -0.54 -4.14
C ASP A 135 37.94 0.52 -4.62
N PRO A 136 39.15 0.58 -4.04
CA PRO A 136 40.19 1.50 -4.47
C PRO A 136 40.84 0.96 -5.75
N ALA A 137 40.08 0.90 -6.83
CA ALA A 137 40.64 0.63 -8.16
C ALA A 137 41.16 1.93 -8.80
N VAL A 138 41.96 2.73 -8.07
CA VAL A 138 42.96 3.66 -8.64
C VAL A 138 44.08 3.86 -7.62
N GLY A 139 44.92 2.85 -7.46
CA GLY A 139 46.29 3.02 -7.01
C GLY A 139 47.20 2.81 -8.21
N ASP A 140 47.38 3.86 -9.01
CA ASP A 140 48.55 4.04 -9.87
C ASP A 140 49.54 4.98 -9.16
#